data_AF-A0A1J7K1S6-F1
#
_entry.id   AF-A0A1J7K1S6-F1
#
_cell.length_a   1.000
_cell.length_b   1.000
_cell.length_c   1.000
_cell.angle_alpha   90.00
_cell.angle_beta   90.00
_cell.angle_gamma   90.00
#
_symmetry.space_group_name_H-M   'P 1'
#
loop_
_entity.id
_entity.type
_entity.pdbx_description
1 polymer ?
#
loop_
_entity_poly.entity_id
_entity_poly.type
_entity_poly.pdbx_seq_one_letter_code
_entity_poly.pdbx_strand_id
1 'polypeptide(L)'
;MLVRELKRVLIFSVPTVVLLYLVVGLFRGSLAPSGLIDHAFSKTSPAQSTTLYHLKPSPNTHHEIFSLSTADRRYFLVDFGPGQEGAINPNIIPHPTDDGVYAIVAQEVARGTPTFHEVACYASFNGTALSCNEAPRLLPIEPTRGLPCPKKYELLDMNNGPHDARVFWGPHSAYTIYGSNSKFSCFGQFIQNFPVLMDWTADMAPQDFFRTGTEIERPGQHGDIEKNWFVFWDSSDQIYAHYDVQPRAFAQLAENGSVGADLGPLAATADTACLAKHMPPLASGDETIHQATNSLSVTLCKRSDAACVADASNTVVFTIFHHKTFKDLHSVYEPYVLAFRQEAPFEVYGVSQKPLWIHGRGTRDDGVTEMMFVTSISWKGRTQRYHGYLDDEMFLGFGIEDKGTGGIDVLAEDVLAGLGLCSGV
;
A
#
# COMPACT_ATOMS: atom_id res chain seq x y z
N MET A 1 -37.91 -6.40 -55.31
CA MET A 1 -36.88 -7.22 -54.62
C MET A 1 -36.09 -6.43 -53.56
N LEU A 2 -35.81 -5.14 -53.75
CA LEU A 2 -35.00 -4.33 -52.82
C LEU A 2 -35.53 -4.23 -51.36
N VAL A 3 -36.85 -4.18 -51.16
CA VAL A 3 -37.46 -3.97 -49.83
C VAL A 3 -37.38 -5.22 -48.93
N ARG A 4 -37.27 -6.41 -49.52
CA ARG A 4 -37.21 -7.69 -48.79
C ARG A 4 -35.81 -7.99 -48.26
N GLU A 5 -34.79 -7.54 -48.99
CA GLU A 5 -33.38 -7.60 -48.59
C GLU A 5 -33.09 -6.59 -47.46
N LEU A 6 -33.66 -5.38 -47.51
CA LEU A 6 -33.48 -4.37 -46.46
C LEU A 6 -34.03 -4.80 -45.09
N LYS A 7 -35.17 -5.52 -45.08
CA LYS A 7 -35.74 -6.10 -43.85
C LYS A 7 -34.86 -7.20 -43.25
N ARG A 8 -34.21 -8.02 -44.07
CA ARG A 8 -33.27 -9.04 -43.57
C ARG A 8 -32.02 -8.39 -42.99
N VAL A 9 -31.49 -7.36 -43.65
CA VAL A 9 -30.34 -6.62 -43.11
C VAL A 9 -30.68 -6.01 -41.76
N LEU A 10 -31.83 -5.33 -41.60
CA LEU A 10 -32.25 -4.74 -40.33
C LEU A 10 -32.49 -5.77 -39.20
N ILE A 11 -33.02 -6.96 -39.52
CA ILE A 11 -33.29 -8.01 -38.53
C ILE A 11 -31.99 -8.62 -37.98
N PHE A 12 -30.92 -8.68 -38.77
CA PHE A 12 -29.64 -9.25 -38.34
C PHE A 12 -28.65 -8.20 -37.84
N SER A 13 -28.65 -6.98 -38.41
CA SER A 13 -27.69 -5.94 -38.02
C SER A 13 -28.04 -5.26 -36.72
N VAL A 14 -29.32 -4.99 -36.44
CA VAL A 14 -29.73 -4.27 -35.22
C VAL A 14 -29.46 -5.08 -33.95
N PRO A 15 -29.80 -6.38 -33.83
CA PRO A 15 -29.47 -7.16 -32.65
C PRO A 15 -27.96 -7.34 -32.48
N THR A 16 -27.21 -7.44 -33.58
CA THR A 16 -25.75 -7.58 -33.53
C THR A 16 -25.09 -6.28 -33.05
N VAL A 17 -25.56 -5.12 -33.50
CA VAL A 17 -25.06 -3.81 -33.04
C VAL A 17 -25.46 -3.56 -31.59
N VAL A 18 -26.67 -3.93 -31.17
CA VAL A 18 -27.11 -3.82 -29.77
C VAL A 18 -26.32 -4.78 -28.88
N LEU A 19 -26.05 -6.01 -29.31
CA LEU A 19 -25.20 -6.96 -28.59
C LEU A 19 -23.76 -6.44 -28.48
N LEU A 20 -23.20 -5.87 -29.55
CA LEU A 20 -21.89 -5.22 -29.51
C LEU A 20 -21.87 -4.01 -28.56
N TYR A 21 -22.94 -3.20 -28.53
CA TYR A 21 -23.05 -2.07 -27.61
C TYR A 21 -23.18 -2.52 -26.15
N LEU A 22 -23.90 -3.62 -25.89
CA LEU A 22 -24.04 -4.21 -24.55
C LEU A 22 -22.74 -4.87 -24.10
N VAL A 23 -22.04 -5.58 -24.99
CA VAL A 23 -20.70 -6.13 -24.72
C VAL A 23 -19.72 -5.00 -24.42
N VAL A 24 -19.65 -3.96 -25.27
CA VAL A 24 -18.79 -2.79 -25.03
C VAL A 24 -19.20 -2.04 -23.76
N GLY A 25 -20.50 -1.94 -23.44
CA GLY A 25 -21.00 -1.32 -22.21
C GLY A 25 -20.66 -2.11 -20.95
N LEU A 26 -20.75 -3.44 -21.00
CA LEU A 26 -20.40 -4.35 -19.90
C LEU A 26 -18.89 -4.42 -19.68
N PHE A 27 -18.07 -4.28 -20.73
CA PHE A 27 -16.61 -4.25 -20.63
C PHE A 27 -16.02 -2.85 -20.38
N ARG A 28 -16.79 -1.77 -20.55
CA ARG A 28 -16.34 -0.38 -20.25
C ARG A 28 -16.24 -0.05 -18.76
N GLY A 29 -16.74 -0.92 -17.88
CA GLY A 29 -16.56 -0.79 -16.42
C GLY A 29 -15.37 -1.58 -15.85
N SER A 30 -14.66 -2.38 -16.64
CA SER A 30 -13.57 -3.23 -16.12
C SER A 30 -12.42 -3.51 -17.10
N LEU A 31 -12.32 -2.82 -18.23
CA LEU A 31 -11.15 -2.92 -19.11
C LEU A 31 -10.77 -1.53 -19.64
N ALA A 32 -9.74 -0.93 -19.04
CA ALA A 32 -8.87 -0.07 -19.83
C ALA A 32 -8.18 -0.96 -20.88
N PRO A 33 -8.35 -0.73 -22.20
CA PRO A 33 -7.74 -1.58 -23.20
C PRO A 33 -6.25 -1.22 -23.36
N SER A 34 -5.39 -2.03 -22.77
CA SER A 34 -3.93 -2.02 -22.97
C SER A 34 -3.47 -2.87 -24.16
N GLY A 35 -4.33 -3.12 -25.16
CA GLY A 35 -4.07 -4.23 -26.12
C GLY A 35 -4.25 -3.96 -27.62
N LEU A 36 -4.39 -2.71 -28.08
CA LEU A 36 -4.63 -2.44 -29.52
C LEU A 36 -3.65 -1.45 -30.19
N ILE A 37 -2.49 -1.20 -29.59
CA ILE A 37 -1.39 -0.43 -30.23
C ILE A 37 -0.11 -1.27 -30.46
N ASP A 38 -0.05 -2.54 -30.03
CA ASP A 38 1.22 -3.30 -29.96
C ASP A 38 1.65 -4.04 -31.24
N HIS A 39 1.11 -3.72 -32.41
CA HIS A 39 1.58 -4.34 -33.67
C HIS A 39 2.13 -3.38 -34.74
N ALA A 40 2.52 -2.16 -34.35
CA ALA A 40 3.14 -1.23 -35.29
C ALA A 40 4.45 -0.58 -34.83
N PHE A 41 5.21 -1.16 -33.89
CA PHE A 41 6.58 -0.67 -33.62
C PHE A 41 7.53 -1.81 -33.29
N SER A 42 8.15 -2.36 -34.34
CA SER A 42 9.35 -3.18 -34.23
C SER A 42 10.50 -2.46 -34.92
N LYS A 43 11.54 -2.18 -34.12
CA LYS A 43 12.91 -1.79 -34.48
C LYS A 43 13.15 -0.39 -35.08
N THR A 44 13.33 0.59 -34.21
CA THR A 44 14.38 1.64 -34.32
C THR A 44 14.63 2.28 -32.94
N SER A 45 15.88 2.72 -32.71
CA SER A 45 16.45 3.34 -31.49
C SER A 45 15.68 4.58 -30.95
N PRO A 46 16.03 5.11 -29.75
CA PRO A 46 15.08 5.66 -28.77
C PRO A 46 14.40 6.94 -29.27
N ALA A 47 13.15 6.82 -29.68
CA ALA A 47 12.28 7.96 -29.87
C ALA A 47 11.75 8.41 -28.50
N GLN A 48 11.95 9.69 -28.19
CA GLN A 48 11.42 10.37 -27.03
C GLN A 48 9.96 10.00 -26.77
N SER A 49 9.72 9.29 -25.66
CA SER A 49 8.40 9.21 -25.06
C SER A 49 7.95 10.64 -24.78
N THR A 50 6.89 11.11 -25.44
CA THR A 50 6.18 12.31 -25.00
C THR A 50 5.52 11.96 -23.68
N THR A 51 6.27 12.07 -22.59
CA THR A 51 5.79 11.76 -21.25
C THR A 51 4.65 12.72 -20.93
N LEU A 52 3.44 12.17 -20.76
CA LEU A 52 2.23 12.91 -20.37
C LEU A 52 2.46 13.71 -19.07
N TYR A 53 3.40 13.24 -18.24
CA TYR A 53 3.82 13.90 -17.02
C TYR A 53 5.16 14.61 -17.20
N HIS A 54 5.27 15.79 -16.60
CA HIS A 54 6.46 16.62 -16.56
C HIS A 54 6.88 16.88 -15.12
N LEU A 55 8.18 17.04 -14.91
CA LEU A 55 8.69 17.48 -13.63
C LEU A 55 8.36 18.96 -13.44
N LYS A 56 7.51 19.23 -12.45
CA LYS A 56 7.17 20.58 -12.01
C LYS A 56 7.60 20.73 -10.54
N PRO A 57 7.87 21.96 -10.07
CA PRO A 57 8.13 22.19 -8.65
C PRO A 57 6.99 21.63 -7.79
N SER A 58 7.34 21.12 -6.61
CA SER A 58 6.34 20.66 -5.65
C SER A 58 5.36 21.79 -5.29
N PRO A 59 4.06 21.49 -5.14
CA PRO A 59 3.11 22.49 -4.68
C PRO A 59 3.46 22.94 -3.26
N ASN A 60 3.29 24.23 -2.98
CA ASN A 60 3.46 24.82 -1.65
C ASN A 60 2.46 24.30 -0.60
N THR A 61 1.42 23.58 -1.05
CA THR A 61 0.47 22.83 -0.21
C THR A 61 1.02 21.52 0.34
N HIS A 62 2.17 21.05 -0.14
CA HIS A 62 2.76 19.77 0.24
C HIS A 62 4.04 19.95 1.08
N HIS A 63 4.46 18.88 1.73
CA HIS A 63 5.77 18.73 2.33
C HIS A 63 6.62 17.82 1.44
N GLU A 64 7.62 18.36 0.75
CA GLU A 64 8.44 17.59 -0.18
C GLU A 64 9.57 16.82 0.53
N ILE A 65 9.67 15.52 0.21
CA ILE A 65 10.70 14.61 0.70
C ILE A 65 11.63 14.19 -0.43
N PHE A 66 12.89 13.93 -0.10
CA PHE A 66 13.97 13.75 -1.07
C PHE A 66 14.74 12.47 -0.81
N SER A 67 15.08 11.76 -1.87
CA SER A 67 15.86 10.53 -1.81
C SER A 67 17.25 10.79 -1.25
N LEU A 68 17.71 9.90 -0.38
CA LEU A 68 19.07 9.89 0.15
C LEU A 68 20.04 9.15 -0.77
N SER A 69 19.56 8.16 -1.53
CA SER A 69 20.41 7.29 -2.36
C SER A 69 20.61 7.76 -3.80
N THR A 70 19.73 8.61 -4.35
CA THR A 70 19.83 9.05 -5.75
C THR A 70 20.54 10.40 -5.89
N ALA A 71 21.38 10.53 -6.93
CA ALA A 71 22.14 11.76 -7.16
C ALA A 71 21.27 12.97 -7.51
N ASP A 72 20.13 12.75 -8.16
CA ASP A 72 19.14 13.80 -8.47
C ASP A 72 18.09 13.98 -7.37
N ARG A 73 18.25 13.27 -6.25
CA ARG A 73 17.37 13.27 -5.07
C ARG A 73 15.93 12.82 -5.35
N ARG A 74 15.66 12.25 -6.53
CA ARG A 74 14.34 11.72 -6.89
C ARG A 74 14.17 10.30 -6.37
N TYR A 75 12.93 9.84 -6.31
CA TYR A 75 12.68 8.43 -6.08
C TYR A 75 13.37 7.54 -7.14
N PHE A 76 13.59 6.27 -6.79
CA PHE A 76 14.15 5.26 -7.67
C PHE A 76 13.07 4.24 -8.07
N LEU A 77 13.27 3.55 -9.20
CA LEU A 77 12.40 2.46 -9.60
C LEU A 77 12.77 1.18 -8.86
N VAL A 78 11.77 0.33 -8.61
CA VAL A 78 11.96 -1.04 -8.13
C VAL A 78 11.83 -1.98 -9.32
N ASP A 79 12.88 -2.72 -9.62
CA ASP A 79 12.98 -3.57 -10.80
C ASP A 79 13.00 -5.05 -10.41
N PHE A 80 11.89 -5.72 -10.70
CA PHE A 80 11.75 -7.16 -10.48
C PHE A 80 12.38 -8.01 -11.60
N GLY A 81 12.93 -7.38 -12.63
CA GLY A 81 13.55 -8.06 -13.77
C GLY A 81 12.55 -8.52 -14.84
N PRO A 82 13.06 -9.21 -15.88
CA PRO A 82 12.27 -9.57 -17.06
C PRO A 82 11.06 -10.44 -16.73
N GLY A 83 9.92 -10.13 -17.34
CA GLY A 83 8.67 -10.86 -17.12
C GLY A 83 7.89 -10.42 -15.88
N GLN A 84 8.38 -9.43 -15.13
CA GLN A 84 7.64 -8.79 -14.04
C GLN A 84 7.43 -7.29 -14.29
N GLU A 85 7.46 -6.89 -15.56
CA GLU A 85 7.18 -5.52 -15.95
C GLU A 85 5.76 -5.12 -15.52
N GLY A 86 5.69 -4.06 -14.72
CA GLY A 86 4.44 -3.52 -14.21
C GLY A 86 3.97 -4.07 -12.87
N ALA A 87 4.76 -4.92 -12.18
CA ALA A 87 4.46 -5.28 -10.80
C ALA A 87 4.16 -4.03 -9.96
N ILE A 88 3.13 -4.10 -9.10
CA ILE A 88 2.59 -2.95 -8.37
C ILE A 88 2.68 -3.16 -6.86
N ASN A 89 2.50 -2.07 -6.11
CA ASN A 89 2.35 -2.11 -4.65
C ASN A 89 3.56 -2.75 -3.94
N PRO A 90 4.76 -2.15 -4.06
CA PRO A 90 5.99 -2.76 -3.58
C PRO A 90 6.10 -2.69 -2.06
N ASN A 91 6.85 -3.65 -1.55
CA ASN A 91 7.37 -3.73 -0.20
C ASN A 91 8.87 -3.84 -0.28
N ILE A 92 9.56 -3.13 0.61
CA ILE A 92 11.02 -3.15 0.71
C ILE A 92 11.32 -3.33 2.20
N ILE A 93 11.95 -4.44 2.60
CA ILE A 93 12.42 -4.62 3.98
C ILE A 93 13.89 -5.05 3.99
N PRO A 94 14.68 -4.67 5.00
CA PRO A 94 16.07 -5.10 5.10
C PRO A 94 16.18 -6.62 5.21
N HIS A 95 17.18 -7.20 4.54
CA HIS A 95 17.56 -8.60 4.71
C HIS A 95 18.03 -8.83 6.16
N PRO A 96 17.65 -9.95 6.83
CA PRO A 96 17.99 -10.15 8.23
C PRO A 96 19.50 -10.23 8.52
N THR A 97 20.32 -10.67 7.55
CA THR A 97 21.75 -10.94 7.77
C THR A 97 22.70 -10.13 6.90
N ASP A 98 22.23 -9.53 5.80
CA ASP A 98 23.11 -9.01 4.75
C ASP A 98 22.89 -7.51 4.59
N ASP A 99 23.93 -6.73 4.87
CA ASP A 99 23.87 -5.27 4.77
C ASP A 99 23.72 -4.82 3.30
N GLY A 100 22.81 -3.87 3.03
CA GLY A 100 22.57 -3.36 1.68
C GLY A 100 21.82 -4.33 0.75
N VAL A 101 21.31 -5.44 1.30
CA VAL A 101 20.40 -6.36 0.61
C VAL A 101 19.02 -6.22 1.24
N TYR A 102 17.99 -6.25 0.40
CA TYR A 102 16.61 -6.05 0.80
C TYR A 102 15.75 -7.19 0.24
N ALA A 103 14.81 -7.69 1.03
CA ALA A 103 13.73 -8.50 0.47
C ALA A 103 12.68 -7.53 -0.10
N ILE A 104 12.40 -7.66 -1.40
CA ILE A 104 11.36 -6.88 -2.07
C ILE A 104 10.22 -7.79 -2.50
N VAL A 105 8.99 -7.30 -2.37
CA VAL A 105 7.76 -8.03 -2.70
C VAL A 105 6.78 -7.10 -3.41
N ALA A 106 6.11 -7.56 -4.46
CA ALA A 106 5.08 -6.81 -5.17
C ALA A 106 4.01 -7.74 -5.76
N GLN A 107 2.85 -7.17 -6.04
CA GLN A 107 1.76 -7.86 -6.71
C GLN A 107 2.11 -8.06 -8.19
N GLU A 108 2.06 -9.31 -8.66
CA GLU A 108 2.18 -9.63 -10.08
C GLU A 108 0.98 -9.06 -10.85
N VAL A 109 1.23 -8.46 -12.02
CA VAL A 109 0.17 -7.99 -12.91
C VAL A 109 -0.62 -9.18 -13.45
N ALA A 110 -1.93 -9.20 -13.20
CA ALA A 110 -2.81 -10.24 -13.71
C ALA A 110 -2.79 -10.28 -15.26
N ARG A 111 -2.22 -11.36 -15.84
CA ARG A 111 -2.11 -11.56 -17.29
C ARG A 111 -3.35 -12.23 -17.88
N GLY A 112 -4.53 -11.68 -17.60
CA GLY A 112 -5.81 -12.19 -18.11
C GLY A 112 -6.31 -13.49 -17.45
N THR A 113 -5.76 -13.84 -16.28
CA THR A 113 -6.30 -14.90 -15.42
C THR A 113 -6.80 -14.25 -14.12
N PRO A 114 -7.76 -14.86 -13.41
CA PRO A 114 -8.22 -14.33 -12.13
C PRO A 114 -7.30 -14.77 -10.97
N THR A 115 -6.11 -15.31 -11.29
CA THR A 115 -5.12 -15.73 -10.31
C THR A 115 -4.14 -14.60 -10.06
N PHE A 116 -3.94 -14.29 -8.79
CA PHE A 116 -3.07 -13.24 -8.30
C PHE A 116 -1.95 -13.87 -7.49
N HIS A 117 -0.73 -13.37 -7.68
CA HIS A 117 0.44 -13.80 -6.93
C HIS A 117 1.20 -12.59 -6.41
N GLU A 118 1.86 -12.79 -5.29
CA GLU A 118 2.93 -11.91 -4.84
C GLU A 118 4.26 -12.46 -5.37
N VAL A 119 5.07 -11.61 -5.99
CA VAL A 119 6.42 -11.94 -6.43
C VAL A 119 7.44 -11.36 -5.48
N ALA A 120 8.51 -12.11 -5.22
CA ALA A 120 9.56 -11.70 -4.30
C ALA A 120 10.95 -12.06 -4.79
N CYS A 121 11.94 -11.26 -4.40
CA CYS A 121 13.35 -11.53 -4.61
C CYS A 121 14.19 -10.80 -3.55
N TYR A 122 15.47 -11.14 -3.48
CA TYR A 122 16.44 -10.25 -2.86
C TYR A 122 16.94 -9.23 -3.87
N ALA A 123 17.07 -7.98 -3.44
CA ALA A 123 17.46 -6.86 -4.28
C ALA A 123 18.54 -6.01 -3.63
N SER A 124 19.33 -5.36 -4.46
CA SER A 124 20.35 -4.41 -4.06
C SER A 124 20.29 -3.15 -4.91
N PHE A 125 20.68 -2.03 -4.31
CA PHE A 125 20.68 -0.75 -5.01
C PHE A 125 21.87 -0.69 -5.98
N ASN A 126 21.61 -0.45 -7.26
CA ASN A 126 22.65 -0.40 -8.30
C ASN A 126 23.10 1.03 -8.66
N GLY A 127 22.67 2.02 -7.88
CA GLY A 127 22.95 3.44 -8.10
C GLY A 127 21.80 4.21 -8.76
N THR A 128 20.89 3.53 -9.46
CA THR A 128 19.73 4.16 -10.11
C THR A 128 18.40 3.49 -9.79
N ALA A 129 18.42 2.19 -9.50
CA ALA A 129 17.24 1.39 -9.17
C ALA A 129 17.57 0.40 -8.04
N LEU A 130 16.51 -0.05 -7.37
CA LEU A 130 16.57 -1.22 -6.50
C LEU A 130 16.15 -2.43 -7.34
N SER A 131 17.12 -3.28 -7.70
CA SER A 131 16.89 -4.36 -8.66
C SER A 131 17.09 -5.73 -8.03
N CYS A 132 16.27 -6.70 -8.43
CA CYS A 132 16.47 -8.09 -8.04
C CYS A 132 17.87 -8.59 -8.42
N ASN A 133 18.51 -9.28 -7.47
CA ASN A 133 19.79 -9.94 -7.64
C ASN A 133 19.66 -11.27 -8.41
N GLU A 134 18.45 -11.83 -8.44
CA GLU A 134 18.09 -13.09 -9.11
C GLU A 134 16.67 -13.01 -9.69
N ALA A 135 16.25 -14.02 -10.44
CA ALA A 135 14.88 -14.06 -10.97
C ALA A 135 13.86 -14.10 -9.81
N PRO A 136 12.79 -13.29 -9.86
CA PRO A 136 11.79 -13.26 -8.80
C PRO A 136 11.02 -14.58 -8.75
N ARG A 137 10.65 -14.98 -7.54
CA ARG A 137 9.81 -16.15 -7.29
C ARG A 137 8.41 -15.74 -6.87
N LEU A 138 7.43 -16.60 -7.14
CA LEU A 138 6.11 -16.47 -6.55
C LEU A 138 6.17 -16.86 -5.07
N LEU A 139 5.58 -16.05 -4.20
CA LEU A 139 5.40 -16.42 -2.80
C LEU A 139 4.37 -17.55 -2.72
N PRO A 140 4.64 -18.61 -1.93
CA PRO A 140 3.75 -19.77 -1.80
C PRO A 140 2.58 -19.46 -0.84
N ILE A 141 1.77 -18.44 -1.18
CA ILE A 141 0.57 -18.09 -0.44
C ILE A 141 -0.61 -18.86 -1.02
N GLU A 142 -1.23 -19.70 -0.19
CA GLU A 142 -2.36 -20.53 -0.59
C GLU A 142 -3.62 -19.67 -0.82
N PRO A 143 -4.35 -19.87 -1.94
CA PRO A 143 -5.64 -19.25 -2.14
C PRO A 143 -6.65 -19.68 -1.08
N THR A 144 -7.54 -18.76 -0.75
CA THR A 144 -8.62 -18.99 0.22
C THR A 144 -9.97 -19.03 -0.48
N ARG A 145 -11.00 -19.51 0.23
CA ARG A 145 -12.38 -19.52 -0.25
C ARG A 145 -13.25 -18.80 0.75
N GLY A 146 -14.10 -17.92 0.25
CA GLY A 146 -14.93 -17.07 1.08
C GLY A 146 -16.42 -17.21 0.87
N LEU A 147 -17.18 -16.37 1.56
CA LEU A 147 -18.60 -16.18 1.31
C LEU A 147 -18.80 -15.50 -0.06
N PRO A 148 -19.93 -15.73 -0.73
CA PRO A 148 -20.22 -15.08 -2.01
C PRO A 148 -20.22 -13.56 -1.90
N CYS A 149 -19.63 -12.89 -2.88
CA CYS A 149 -19.64 -11.45 -2.99
C CYS A 149 -21.04 -10.91 -3.31
N PRO A 150 -21.46 -9.80 -2.68
CA PRO A 150 -22.61 -9.05 -3.16
C PRO A 150 -22.42 -8.66 -4.63
N LYS A 151 -23.51 -8.51 -5.39
CA LYS A 151 -23.48 -8.24 -6.84
C LYS A 151 -22.52 -7.10 -7.26
N LYS A 152 -22.40 -6.03 -6.46
CA LYS A 152 -21.47 -4.92 -6.73
C LYS A 152 -19.98 -5.30 -6.70
N TYR A 153 -19.65 -6.45 -6.11
CA TYR A 153 -18.32 -6.99 -5.94
C TYR A 153 -18.18 -8.42 -6.48
N GLU A 154 -19.12 -8.89 -7.31
CA GLU A 154 -19.15 -10.28 -7.81
C GLU A 154 -17.86 -10.72 -8.53
N LEU A 155 -17.11 -9.77 -9.10
CA LEU A 155 -15.81 -10.06 -9.71
C LEU A 155 -14.77 -10.56 -8.71
N LEU A 156 -14.88 -10.20 -7.42
CA LEU A 156 -13.99 -10.68 -6.37
C LEU A 156 -14.25 -12.14 -5.99
N ASP A 157 -15.39 -12.73 -6.37
CA ASP A 157 -15.61 -14.18 -6.26
C ASP A 157 -14.68 -14.97 -7.19
N MET A 158 -14.20 -14.33 -8.26
CA MET A 158 -13.26 -14.95 -9.17
C MET A 158 -11.81 -14.88 -8.65
N ASN A 159 -11.53 -14.01 -7.68
CA ASN A 159 -10.18 -13.84 -7.13
C ASN A 159 -9.61 -15.18 -6.66
N ASN A 160 -8.38 -15.47 -7.05
CA ASN A 160 -7.68 -16.67 -6.64
C ASN A 160 -6.26 -16.31 -6.22
N GLY A 161 -5.99 -16.30 -4.91
CA GLY A 161 -4.68 -15.97 -4.34
C GLY A 161 -4.67 -14.71 -3.47
N PRO A 162 -3.49 -14.26 -3.04
CA PRO A 162 -3.28 -13.01 -2.31
C PRO A 162 -3.49 -11.78 -3.21
N HIS A 163 -3.84 -10.66 -2.59
CA HIS A 163 -3.97 -9.36 -3.24
C HIS A 163 -3.35 -8.25 -2.37
N ASP A 164 -2.57 -7.36 -2.98
CA ASP A 164 -2.00 -6.15 -2.36
C ASP A 164 -1.29 -6.41 -1.02
N ALA A 165 -0.32 -7.33 -1.01
CA ALA A 165 0.43 -7.63 0.19
C ALA A 165 1.21 -6.43 0.74
N ARG A 166 1.32 -6.39 2.07
CA ARG A 166 2.14 -5.48 2.84
C ARG A 166 3.11 -6.28 3.67
N VAL A 167 4.41 -6.18 3.38
CA VAL A 167 5.48 -6.91 4.09
C VAL A 167 6.23 -5.95 5.00
N PHE A 168 6.37 -6.32 6.26
CA PHE A 168 6.92 -5.45 7.30
C PHE A 168 7.58 -6.24 8.43
N TRP A 169 8.50 -5.57 9.15
CA TRP A 169 9.05 -6.08 10.40
C TRP A 169 8.16 -5.72 11.59
N GLY A 170 7.78 -6.72 12.38
CA GLY A 170 7.36 -6.54 13.77
C GLY A 170 8.57 -6.55 14.72
N PRO A 171 8.35 -6.53 16.05
CA PRO A 171 9.44 -6.46 17.04
C PRO A 171 10.45 -7.61 16.92
N HIS A 172 9.96 -8.83 16.67
CA HIS A 172 10.78 -10.06 16.69
C HIS A 172 10.84 -10.81 15.36
N SER A 173 9.91 -10.58 14.44
CA SER A 173 9.82 -11.30 13.15
C SER A 173 9.17 -10.44 12.08
N ALA A 174 9.28 -10.86 10.82
CA ALA A 174 8.62 -10.20 9.69
C ALA A 174 7.28 -10.88 9.39
N TYR A 175 6.33 -10.08 8.93
CA TYR A 175 4.98 -10.53 8.59
C TYR A 175 4.56 -9.94 7.25
N THR A 176 3.62 -10.61 6.61
CA THR A 176 2.89 -10.08 5.47
C THR A 176 1.40 -10.00 5.81
N ILE A 177 0.75 -8.91 5.45
CA ILE A 177 -0.72 -8.80 5.43
C ILE A 177 -1.18 -8.70 3.99
N TYR A 178 -2.18 -9.48 3.60
CA TYR A 178 -2.71 -9.49 2.24
C TYR A 178 -4.23 -9.70 2.22
N GLY A 179 -4.84 -9.30 1.11
CA GLY A 179 -6.24 -9.57 0.81
C GLY A 179 -6.47 -10.97 0.26
N SER A 180 -7.55 -11.64 0.66
CA SER A 180 -8.02 -12.87 0.02
C SER A 180 -9.49 -13.13 0.34
N ASN A 181 -10.10 -14.18 -0.21
CA ASN A 181 -11.52 -14.47 -0.01
C ASN A 181 -11.84 -14.90 1.44
N SER A 182 -12.76 -14.18 2.07
CA SER A 182 -12.99 -14.24 3.53
C SER A 182 -14.05 -15.25 3.94
N LYS A 183 -13.88 -15.93 5.08
CA LYS A 183 -14.97 -16.75 5.66
C LYS A 183 -16.01 -15.92 6.44
N PHE A 184 -15.70 -14.66 6.75
CA PHE A 184 -16.53 -13.75 7.54
C PHE A 184 -17.26 -12.70 6.70
N SER A 185 -16.61 -12.25 5.62
CA SER A 185 -17.13 -11.33 4.60
C SER A 185 -16.93 -11.97 3.23
N CYS A 186 -16.98 -11.21 2.12
CA CYS A 186 -16.62 -11.79 0.81
C CYS A 186 -15.13 -11.64 0.48
N PHE A 187 -14.47 -10.65 1.06
CA PHE A 187 -13.03 -10.42 0.92
C PHE A 187 -12.45 -9.86 2.22
N GLY A 188 -11.36 -10.45 2.69
CA GLY A 188 -10.81 -10.29 4.03
C GLY A 188 -9.34 -9.88 4.02
N GLN A 189 -8.79 -9.64 5.20
CA GLN A 189 -7.36 -9.46 5.40
C GLN A 189 -6.79 -10.65 6.18
N PHE A 190 -5.65 -11.14 5.72
CA PHE A 190 -4.92 -12.26 6.30
C PHE A 190 -3.55 -11.77 6.73
N ILE A 191 -3.01 -12.36 7.81
CA ILE A 191 -1.62 -12.20 8.23
C ILE A 191 -0.89 -13.53 8.10
N GLN A 192 0.38 -13.49 7.70
CA GLN A 192 1.24 -14.66 7.64
C GLN A 192 2.69 -14.31 8.00
N ASN A 193 3.38 -15.27 8.60
CA ASN A 193 4.81 -15.22 8.86
C ASN A 193 5.59 -15.14 7.54
N PHE A 194 6.17 -13.97 7.25
CA PHE A 194 6.92 -13.76 6.01
C PHE A 194 8.20 -14.63 5.90
N PRO A 195 8.97 -14.87 6.98
CA PRO A 195 10.10 -15.79 6.98
C PRO A 195 9.78 -17.18 6.42
N VAL A 196 8.59 -17.72 6.70
CA VAL A 196 8.13 -19.02 6.16
C VAL A 196 7.97 -18.97 4.64
N LEU A 197 7.47 -17.85 4.10
CA LEU A 197 7.30 -17.65 2.65
C LEU A 197 8.63 -17.47 1.93
N MET A 198 9.68 -17.05 2.66
CA MET A 198 11.00 -16.79 2.12
C MET A 198 12.06 -17.86 2.45
N ASP A 199 11.67 -18.96 3.09
CA ASP A 199 12.56 -20.03 3.55
C ASP A 199 13.68 -19.53 4.50
N TRP A 200 13.40 -18.51 5.31
CA TRP A 200 14.34 -18.00 6.31
C TRP A 200 14.52 -18.99 7.45
N THR A 201 15.73 -19.07 8.00
CA THR A 201 16.02 -19.94 9.14
C THR A 201 15.47 -19.35 10.45
N ALA A 202 15.31 -20.18 11.47
CA ALA A 202 14.88 -19.73 12.80
C ALA A 202 15.84 -18.68 13.41
N ASP A 203 17.13 -18.73 13.05
CA ASP A 203 18.12 -17.74 13.51
C ASP A 203 17.88 -16.34 12.89
N MET A 204 17.27 -16.28 11.70
CA MET A 204 16.93 -15.03 11.02
C MET A 204 15.65 -14.41 11.60
N ALA A 205 14.70 -15.24 12.00
CA ALA A 205 13.41 -14.83 12.55
C ALA A 205 12.89 -15.86 13.58
N PRO A 206 13.08 -15.61 14.90
CA PRO A 206 12.84 -16.60 15.94
C PRO A 206 11.37 -16.86 16.28
N GLN A 207 10.46 -15.97 15.88
CA GLN A 207 9.02 -16.08 16.17
C GLN A 207 8.26 -16.68 15.00
N ASP A 208 7.43 -17.69 15.28
CA ASP A 208 6.73 -18.48 14.26
C ASP A 208 5.20 -18.38 14.31
N PHE A 209 4.67 -17.30 14.89
CA PHE A 209 3.23 -17.00 14.83
C PHE A 209 2.78 -16.82 13.39
N PHE A 210 1.53 -17.20 13.11
CA PHE A 210 0.90 -17.10 11.79
C PHE A 210 1.66 -17.86 10.68
N ARG A 211 2.18 -19.07 10.95
CA ARG A 211 2.92 -19.88 9.94
C ARG A 211 2.18 -20.02 8.61
N THR A 212 0.86 -20.13 8.66
CA THR A 212 -0.05 -20.17 7.50
C THR A 212 -0.91 -18.91 7.47
N GLY A 213 -1.44 -18.58 6.29
CA GLY A 213 -2.41 -17.49 6.12
C GLY A 213 -3.53 -17.55 7.16
N THR A 214 -3.52 -16.58 8.07
CA THR A 214 -4.46 -16.50 9.19
C THR A 214 -5.34 -15.28 8.99
N GLU A 215 -6.63 -15.52 8.81
CA GLU A 215 -7.61 -14.45 8.62
C GLU A 215 -7.73 -13.61 9.90
N ILE A 216 -7.61 -12.29 9.76
CA ILE A 216 -7.83 -11.36 10.86
C ILE A 216 -9.34 -11.13 10.98
N GLU A 217 -9.89 -11.29 12.17
CA GLU A 217 -11.30 -10.97 12.44
C GLU A 217 -11.51 -9.46 12.61
N ARG A 218 -12.74 -8.98 12.36
CA ARG A 218 -13.14 -7.61 12.73
C ARG A 218 -13.98 -7.65 14.01
N PRO A 219 -13.73 -6.75 14.99
CA PRO A 219 -14.65 -6.59 16.11
C PRO A 219 -16.02 -6.06 15.62
N GLY A 220 -17.10 -6.75 16.00
CA GLY A 220 -18.46 -6.29 15.71
C GLY A 220 -18.95 -6.64 14.30
N GLN A 221 -19.44 -5.65 13.56
CA GLN A 221 -20.05 -5.86 12.25
C GLN A 221 -19.00 -5.85 11.15
N HIS A 222 -19.04 -6.87 10.29
CA HIS A 222 -18.19 -6.97 9.11
C HIS A 222 -18.75 -6.12 7.96
N GLY A 223 -17.86 -5.48 7.22
CA GLY A 223 -18.15 -4.92 5.91
C GLY A 223 -18.27 -6.02 4.85
N ASP A 224 -18.72 -5.63 3.65
CA ASP A 224 -18.70 -6.55 2.50
C ASP A 224 -17.24 -6.90 2.14
N ILE A 225 -16.35 -5.89 2.15
CA ILE A 225 -14.94 -5.98 1.81
C ILE A 225 -14.12 -5.40 2.95
N GLU A 226 -13.23 -6.21 3.50
CA GLU A 226 -12.23 -5.80 4.46
C GLU A 226 -10.89 -5.71 3.75
N LYS A 227 -10.29 -4.52 3.77
CA LYS A 227 -9.04 -4.25 3.06
C LYS A 227 -8.25 -3.16 3.74
N ASN A 228 -6.96 -3.11 3.44
CA ASN A 228 -6.04 -2.07 3.89
C ASN A 228 -5.87 -1.98 5.41
N TRP A 229 -6.11 -3.08 6.11
CA TRP A 229 -5.79 -3.14 7.53
C TRP A 229 -4.27 -3.20 7.71
N PHE A 230 -3.81 -2.75 8.87
CA PHE A 230 -2.43 -2.94 9.29
C PHE A 230 -2.39 -3.41 10.74
N VAL A 231 -1.25 -3.96 11.15
CA VAL A 231 -0.99 -4.28 12.56
C VAL A 231 0.04 -3.34 13.17
N PHE A 232 -0.01 -3.23 14.48
CA PHE A 232 0.93 -2.46 15.29
C PHE A 232 1.18 -3.16 16.63
N TRP A 233 2.21 -2.70 17.37
CA TRP A 233 2.60 -3.25 18.65
C TRP A 233 2.71 -2.19 19.73
N ASP A 234 2.32 -2.54 20.96
CA ASP A 234 2.57 -1.72 22.15
C ASP A 234 4.01 -1.90 22.67
N SER A 235 4.38 -1.25 23.79
CA SER A 235 5.73 -1.42 24.37
C SER A 235 5.97 -2.77 25.04
N SER A 236 4.91 -3.58 25.19
CA SER A 236 4.95 -4.94 25.72
C SER A 236 4.88 -6.01 24.61
N ASP A 237 5.15 -5.60 23.37
CA ASP A 237 5.10 -6.41 22.16
C ASP A 237 3.75 -7.12 21.94
N GLN A 238 2.65 -6.60 22.48
CA GLN A 238 1.31 -7.08 22.17
C GLN A 238 0.88 -6.55 20.81
N ILE A 239 0.33 -7.43 19.98
CA ILE A 239 -0.09 -7.11 18.63
C ILE A 239 -1.56 -6.67 18.58
N TYR A 240 -1.83 -5.65 17.77
CA TYR A 240 -3.14 -5.08 17.54
C TYR A 240 -3.37 -4.95 16.04
N ALA A 241 -4.61 -5.14 15.58
CA ALA A 241 -5.04 -4.86 14.22
C ALA A 241 -5.82 -3.54 14.18
N HIS A 242 -5.55 -2.72 13.17
CA HIS A 242 -6.18 -1.43 12.93
C HIS A 242 -7.02 -1.47 11.66
N TYR A 243 -8.32 -1.22 11.80
CA TYR A 243 -9.32 -1.47 10.76
C TYR A 243 -9.77 -0.21 10.03
N ASP A 244 -9.87 0.91 10.76
CA ASP A 244 -10.41 2.18 10.23
C ASP A 244 -9.61 3.36 10.78
N VAL A 245 -9.31 4.35 9.93
CA VAL A 245 -8.68 5.63 10.36
C VAL A 245 -9.71 6.63 10.88
N GLN A 246 -10.94 6.62 10.37
CA GLN A 246 -11.97 7.57 10.77
C GLN A 246 -13.40 7.03 10.59
N PRO A 247 -14.19 6.82 11.68
CA PRO A 247 -13.74 6.81 13.07
C PRO A 247 -12.68 5.73 13.28
N ARG A 248 -11.77 5.91 14.26
CA ARG A 248 -10.73 4.92 14.52
C ARG A 248 -11.34 3.64 15.10
N ALA A 249 -10.91 2.50 14.56
CA ALA A 249 -11.26 1.18 15.09
C ALA A 249 -10.01 0.30 15.11
N PHE A 250 -9.75 -0.31 16.26
CA PHE A 250 -8.60 -1.21 16.46
C PHE A 250 -8.84 -2.13 17.64
N ALA A 251 -8.28 -3.34 17.60
CA ALA A 251 -8.45 -4.34 18.64
C ALA A 251 -7.19 -5.20 18.78
N GLN A 252 -7.00 -5.76 19.98
CA GLN A 252 -5.91 -6.71 20.22
C GLN A 252 -6.12 -7.96 19.36
N LEU A 253 -5.05 -8.41 18.71
CA LEU A 253 -5.04 -9.56 17.79
C LEU A 253 -4.40 -10.76 18.48
N ALA A 254 -5.09 -11.89 18.48
CA ALA A 254 -4.54 -13.16 18.93
C ALA A 254 -3.86 -13.92 17.77
N GLU A 255 -2.97 -14.85 18.11
CA GLU A 255 -2.22 -15.67 17.14
C GLU A 255 -3.09 -16.52 16.19
N ASN A 256 -4.35 -16.76 16.56
CA ASN A 256 -5.31 -17.51 15.74
C ASN A 256 -6.17 -16.61 14.83
N GLY A 257 -5.91 -15.30 14.80
CA GLY A 257 -6.67 -14.33 14.01
C GLY A 257 -7.89 -13.74 14.72
N SER A 258 -8.31 -14.30 15.86
CA SER A 258 -9.41 -13.73 16.65
C SER A 258 -9.00 -12.43 17.33
N VAL A 259 -9.99 -11.57 17.59
CA VAL A 259 -9.74 -10.20 18.08
C VAL A 259 -10.57 -9.88 19.31
N GLY A 260 -10.03 -8.99 20.15
CA GLY A 260 -10.73 -8.45 21.31
C GLY A 260 -11.85 -7.48 20.95
N ALA A 261 -12.37 -6.78 21.97
CA ALA A 261 -13.29 -5.67 21.74
C ALA A 261 -12.61 -4.51 21.00
N ASP A 262 -13.40 -3.72 20.27
CA ASP A 262 -12.91 -2.47 19.68
C ASP A 262 -12.50 -1.49 20.79
N LEU A 263 -11.24 -1.04 20.73
CA LEU A 263 -10.62 -0.13 21.68
C LEU A 263 -10.67 1.33 21.21
N GLY A 264 -11.04 1.59 19.96
CA GLY A 264 -11.22 2.94 19.40
C GLY A 264 -12.08 3.87 20.27
N PRO A 265 -13.23 3.41 20.82
CA PRO A 265 -14.05 4.22 21.72
C PRO A 265 -13.34 4.71 22.99
N LEU A 266 -12.28 4.04 23.44
CA LEU A 266 -11.52 4.46 24.63
C LEU A 266 -10.64 5.69 24.36
N ALA A 267 -10.18 5.86 23.11
CA ALA A 267 -9.41 7.03 22.68
C ALA A 267 -10.29 8.16 22.11
N ALA A 268 -11.57 7.89 21.82
CA ALA A 268 -12.43 8.77 21.05
C ALA A 268 -12.53 10.20 21.61
N THR A 269 -12.54 10.38 22.93
CA THR A 269 -12.60 11.71 23.55
C THR A 269 -11.36 12.55 23.22
N ALA A 270 -10.16 11.98 23.26
CA ALA A 270 -8.92 12.67 22.91
C ALA A 270 -8.81 12.84 21.38
N ASP A 271 -9.19 11.81 20.62
CA ASP A 271 -9.00 11.77 19.17
C ASP A 271 -9.94 12.72 18.42
N THR A 272 -11.19 12.87 18.87
CA THR A 272 -12.24 13.58 18.10
C THR A 272 -11.82 15.00 17.72
N ALA A 273 -11.34 15.79 18.69
CA ALA A 273 -10.97 17.18 18.44
C ALA A 273 -9.72 17.26 17.54
N CYS A 274 -8.74 16.38 17.77
CA CYS A 274 -7.51 16.35 17.00
C CYS A 274 -7.77 15.96 15.53
N LEU A 275 -8.50 14.87 15.30
CA LEU A 275 -8.83 14.41 13.95
C LEU A 275 -9.72 15.43 13.23
N ALA A 276 -10.69 16.06 13.91
CA ALA A 276 -11.51 17.11 13.30
C ALA A 276 -10.68 18.32 12.85
N LYS A 277 -9.59 18.64 13.55
CA LYS A 277 -8.71 19.77 13.24
C LYS A 277 -7.69 19.46 12.15
N HIS A 278 -7.13 18.26 12.15
CA HIS A 278 -5.95 17.95 11.36
C HIS A 278 -6.17 16.98 10.19
N MET A 279 -7.29 16.23 10.17
CA MET A 279 -7.61 15.41 9.01
C MET A 279 -7.90 16.28 7.78
N PRO A 280 -7.48 15.85 6.57
CA PRO A 280 -7.82 16.57 5.36
C PRO A 280 -9.35 16.59 5.19
N PRO A 281 -9.93 17.75 4.86
CA PRO A 281 -11.36 17.85 4.63
C PRO A 281 -11.74 17.04 3.39
N LEU A 282 -12.80 16.24 3.49
CA LEU A 282 -13.36 15.56 2.34
C LEU A 282 -14.40 16.45 1.67
N ALA A 283 -14.17 16.80 0.39
CA ALA A 283 -15.23 17.34 -0.44
C ALA A 283 -16.28 16.25 -0.76
N SER A 284 -17.41 16.65 -1.36
CA SER A 284 -18.51 15.71 -1.63
C SER A 284 -18.11 14.55 -2.55
N GLY A 285 -18.55 13.34 -2.20
CA GLY A 285 -18.75 12.16 -3.06
C GLY A 285 -17.50 11.45 -3.58
N ASP A 286 -16.56 12.20 -4.15
CA ASP A 286 -15.43 11.66 -4.92
C ASP A 286 -14.12 11.61 -4.10
N GLU A 287 -14.19 11.96 -2.82
CA GLU A 287 -13.04 12.03 -1.92
C GLU A 287 -13.23 11.09 -0.72
N THR A 288 -12.16 10.37 -0.36
CA THR A 288 -12.19 9.36 0.71
C THR A 288 -10.86 9.29 1.46
N ILE A 289 -10.90 8.84 2.71
CA ILE A 289 -9.71 8.48 3.48
C ILE A 289 -9.41 7.00 3.28
N HIS A 290 -8.18 6.68 2.94
CA HIS A 290 -7.73 5.33 2.67
C HIS A 290 -6.53 4.99 3.57
N GLN A 291 -6.63 3.94 4.38
CA GLN A 291 -5.43 3.32 4.95
C GLN A 291 -4.52 2.83 3.82
N ALA A 292 -3.21 3.02 3.98
CA ALA A 292 -2.27 2.81 2.90
C ALA A 292 -1.16 1.86 3.30
N THR A 293 -0.38 2.18 4.34
CA THR A 293 0.83 1.43 4.70
C THR A 293 0.66 0.53 5.92
N ASN A 294 1.65 -0.33 6.17
CA ASN A 294 1.90 -0.88 7.50
C ASN A 294 2.23 0.23 8.53
N SER A 295 2.54 -0.16 9.77
CA SER A 295 3.00 0.74 10.82
C SER A 295 4.46 0.52 11.20
N LEU A 296 5.07 1.54 11.82
CA LEU A 296 6.37 1.48 12.49
C LEU A 296 6.30 2.25 13.81
N SER A 297 7.17 1.93 14.77
CA SER A 297 7.37 2.73 15.97
C SER A 297 8.62 3.60 15.87
N VAL A 298 8.54 4.83 16.37
CA VAL A 298 9.62 5.82 16.30
C VAL A 298 9.74 6.58 17.61
N THR A 299 10.97 6.68 18.12
CA THR A 299 11.30 7.59 19.21
C THR A 299 11.58 8.98 18.64
N LEU A 300 10.92 9.99 19.19
CA LEU A 300 10.90 11.38 18.71
C LEU A 300 12.15 12.19 19.10
N CYS A 301 13.29 11.52 19.25
CA CYS A 301 14.62 12.10 19.33
C CYS A 301 15.58 11.38 18.39
N LYS A 302 16.78 11.94 18.21
CA LYS A 302 17.81 11.36 17.34
C LYS A 302 18.57 10.27 18.10
N ARG A 303 18.81 9.12 17.47
CA ARG A 303 19.67 8.05 17.98
C ARG A 303 21.08 8.55 18.26
N SER A 304 21.56 9.50 17.45
CA SER A 304 22.86 10.15 17.63
C SER A 304 22.93 11.09 18.85
N ASP A 305 21.80 11.44 19.48
CA ASP A 305 21.76 12.24 20.70
C ASP A 305 21.99 11.35 21.94
N ALA A 306 23.10 11.58 22.64
CA ALA A 306 23.46 10.83 23.85
C ALA A 306 22.47 11.02 25.02
N ALA A 307 21.64 12.07 25.00
CA ALA A 307 20.58 12.30 25.99
C ALA A 307 19.25 11.63 25.61
N CYS A 308 19.13 11.06 24.41
CA CYS A 308 17.92 10.40 23.94
C CYS A 308 17.76 9.04 24.64
N VAL A 309 16.77 8.97 25.52
CA VAL A 309 16.33 7.73 26.16
C VAL A 309 14.95 7.41 25.61
N ALA A 310 14.82 6.32 24.88
CA ALA A 310 13.52 5.86 24.38
C ALA A 310 12.64 5.38 25.55
N ASP A 311 11.45 5.95 25.65
CA ASP A 311 10.40 5.54 26.59
C ASP A 311 9.00 5.79 25.99
N ALA A 312 7.95 5.44 26.74
CA ALA A 312 6.57 5.59 26.29
C ALA A 312 6.13 7.06 26.11
N SER A 313 6.82 8.03 26.71
CA SER A 313 6.47 9.45 26.60
C SER A 313 6.93 10.07 25.28
N ASN A 314 8.02 9.54 24.70
CA ASN A 314 8.64 10.03 23.46
C ASN A 314 8.61 9.02 22.31
N THR A 315 7.97 7.86 22.47
CA THR A 315 7.83 6.85 21.40
C THR A 315 6.39 6.77 20.92
N VAL A 316 6.21 6.82 19.61
CA VAL A 316 4.90 6.77 18.94
C VAL A 316 4.89 5.70 17.86
N VAL A 317 3.71 5.19 17.53
CA VAL A 317 3.49 4.39 16.33
C VAL A 317 2.99 5.32 15.23
N PHE A 318 3.45 5.13 14.00
CA PHE A 318 2.95 5.90 12.86
C PHE A 318 2.66 5.02 11.64
N THR A 319 1.79 5.54 10.78
CA THR A 319 1.40 4.96 9.50
C THR A 319 1.11 6.08 8.50
N ILE A 320 1.09 5.75 7.21
CA ILE A 320 0.66 6.66 6.15
C ILE A 320 -0.75 6.26 5.70
N PHE A 321 -1.63 7.24 5.60
CA PHE A 321 -2.94 7.13 4.98
C PHE A 321 -3.04 8.10 3.79
N HIS A 322 -3.95 7.84 2.87
CA HIS A 322 -4.19 8.72 1.73
C HIS A 322 -5.48 9.50 1.89
N HIS A 323 -5.44 10.78 1.55
CA HIS A 323 -6.62 11.46 0.99
C HIS A 323 -6.70 11.10 -0.49
N LYS A 324 -7.66 10.25 -0.82
CA LYS A 324 -7.92 9.83 -2.20
C LYS A 324 -8.94 10.77 -2.82
N THR A 325 -8.66 11.24 -4.02
CA THR A 325 -9.65 11.85 -4.91
C THR A 325 -9.79 11.01 -6.18
N PHE A 326 -11.01 10.90 -6.72
CA PHE A 326 -11.27 10.21 -7.98
C PHE A 326 -12.02 11.13 -8.94
N LYS A 327 -11.34 11.65 -9.96
CA LYS A 327 -11.93 12.58 -10.94
C LYS A 327 -11.52 12.16 -12.34
N ASP A 328 -12.46 12.22 -13.28
CA ASP A 328 -12.22 11.91 -14.70
C ASP A 328 -11.50 10.56 -14.94
N LEU A 329 -11.93 9.52 -14.20
CA LEU A 329 -11.35 8.17 -14.22
C LEU A 329 -9.89 8.07 -13.76
N HIS A 330 -9.37 9.09 -13.07
CA HIS A 330 -8.04 9.11 -12.49
C HIS A 330 -8.12 9.25 -10.97
N SER A 331 -7.39 8.40 -10.25
CA SER A 331 -7.24 8.56 -8.80
C SER A 331 -5.98 9.36 -8.49
N VAL A 332 -6.07 10.33 -7.59
CA VAL A 332 -4.91 10.96 -6.97
C VAL A 332 -4.92 10.61 -5.49
N TYR A 333 -3.79 10.09 -5.01
CA TYR A 333 -3.58 9.77 -3.61
C TYR A 333 -2.59 10.78 -3.04
N GLU A 334 -3.00 11.47 -1.98
CA GLU A 334 -2.15 12.40 -1.24
C GLU A 334 -1.80 11.80 0.13
N PRO A 335 -0.53 11.42 0.38
CA PRO A 335 -0.12 10.70 1.59
C PRO A 335 0.03 11.62 2.80
N TYR A 336 -0.70 11.34 3.87
CA TYR A 336 -0.60 11.98 5.18
C TYR A 336 -0.08 10.99 6.22
N VAL A 337 0.61 11.52 7.23
CA VAL A 337 1.10 10.71 8.35
C VAL A 337 0.14 10.82 9.52
N LEU A 338 -0.23 9.67 10.09
CA LEU A 338 -0.94 9.56 11.36
C LEU A 338 0.02 8.94 12.38
N ALA A 339 0.27 9.65 13.48
CA ALA A 339 1.05 9.16 14.61
C ALA A 339 0.16 9.06 15.85
N PHE A 340 0.29 7.98 16.61
CA PHE A 340 -0.47 7.71 17.83
C PHE A 340 0.41 7.10 18.93
N ARG A 341 -0.02 7.21 20.18
CA ARG A 341 0.72 6.69 21.34
C ARG A 341 0.92 5.18 21.19
N GLN A 342 2.11 4.71 21.56
CA GLN A 342 2.41 3.27 21.58
C GLN A 342 1.68 2.55 22.72
N GLU A 343 1.21 3.28 23.73
CA GLU A 343 0.50 2.72 24.88
C GLU A 343 -1.00 2.95 24.82
N ALA A 344 -1.77 2.03 25.40
CA ALA A 344 -3.20 2.17 25.57
C ALA A 344 -3.56 3.49 26.30
N PRO A 345 -4.61 4.21 25.87
CA PRO A 345 -5.63 3.79 24.89
C PRO A 345 -5.25 4.08 23.42
N PHE A 346 -3.97 4.28 23.09
CA PHE A 346 -3.45 4.52 21.74
C PHE A 346 -3.97 5.82 21.11
N GLU A 347 -4.10 6.87 21.92
CA GLU A 347 -4.57 8.20 21.50
C GLU A 347 -3.71 8.76 20.37
N VAL A 348 -4.32 9.54 19.47
CA VAL A 348 -3.58 10.22 18.40
C VAL A 348 -2.60 11.21 19.03
N TYR A 349 -1.35 11.12 18.58
CA TYR A 349 -0.28 12.04 18.94
C TYR A 349 -0.28 13.25 18.01
N GLY A 350 -0.45 13.01 16.71
CA GLY A 350 -0.61 14.05 15.71
C GLY A 350 -0.88 13.52 14.31
N VAL A 351 -1.28 14.42 13.42
CA VAL A 351 -1.50 14.16 11.99
C VAL A 351 -0.70 15.18 11.18
N SER A 352 -0.07 14.79 10.09
CA SER A 352 0.69 15.74 9.26
C SER A 352 -0.22 16.86 8.74
N GLN A 353 0.24 18.12 8.84
CA GLN A 353 -0.55 19.27 8.40
C GLN A 353 -0.62 19.41 6.87
N LYS A 354 0.30 18.75 6.17
CA LYS A 354 0.40 18.70 4.72
C LYS A 354 0.60 17.25 4.27
N PRO A 355 0.16 16.89 3.05
CA PRO A 355 0.53 15.62 2.46
C PRO A 355 2.00 15.66 2.02
N LEU A 356 2.64 14.48 1.98
CA LEU A 356 3.99 14.32 1.48
C LEU A 356 4.00 14.45 -0.06
N TRP A 357 5.03 15.11 -0.58
CA TRP A 357 5.36 15.12 -2.01
C TRP A 357 6.65 14.37 -2.24
N ILE A 358 6.58 13.26 -2.97
CA ILE A 358 7.76 12.46 -3.31
C ILE A 358 8.52 13.18 -4.43
N HIS A 359 9.74 13.64 -4.16
CA HIS A 359 10.52 14.35 -5.17
C HIS A 359 10.70 13.48 -6.43
N GLY A 360 10.40 14.05 -7.59
CA GLY A 360 10.34 13.34 -8.87
C GLY A 360 8.93 12.97 -9.33
N ARG A 361 7.89 13.11 -8.50
CA ARG A 361 6.49 12.91 -8.92
C ARG A 361 6.13 13.84 -10.08
N GLY A 362 5.58 13.26 -11.13
CA GLY A 362 5.21 13.93 -12.36
C GLY A 362 3.87 14.66 -12.28
N THR A 363 3.75 15.73 -13.07
CA THR A 363 2.55 16.55 -13.16
C THR A 363 2.24 16.88 -14.62
N ARG A 364 0.99 16.69 -15.03
CA ARG A 364 0.45 17.08 -16.34
C ARG A 364 0.30 18.59 -16.49
N ASP A 365 0.00 19.04 -17.70
CA ASP A 365 -0.23 20.46 -17.99
C ASP A 365 -1.51 21.05 -17.39
N ASP A 366 -2.52 20.20 -17.19
CA ASP A 366 -3.75 20.55 -16.48
C ASP A 366 -3.60 20.50 -14.94
N GLY A 367 -2.40 20.19 -14.43
CA GLY A 367 -2.10 20.11 -13.00
C GLY A 367 -2.40 18.77 -12.35
N VAL A 368 -2.91 17.79 -13.09
CA VAL A 368 -3.13 16.42 -12.58
C VAL A 368 -1.77 15.75 -12.34
N THR A 369 -1.60 15.18 -11.15
CA THR A 369 -0.36 14.54 -10.73
C THR A 369 -0.41 13.03 -10.98
N GLU A 370 0.76 12.40 -11.01
CA GLU A 370 0.83 10.94 -11.06
C GLU A 370 0.08 10.32 -9.87
N MET A 371 -0.66 9.25 -10.14
CA MET A 371 -1.19 8.34 -9.14
C MET A 371 -0.02 7.62 -8.49
N MET A 372 0.33 8.03 -7.26
CA MET A 372 1.30 7.35 -6.43
C MET A 372 0.61 6.78 -5.19
N PHE A 373 0.54 5.46 -5.08
CA PHE A 373 -0.06 4.79 -3.93
C PHE A 373 1.04 4.29 -3.00
N VAL A 374 1.33 5.03 -1.92
CA VAL A 374 2.28 4.60 -0.88
C VAL A 374 1.75 3.36 -0.17
N THR A 375 2.42 2.24 -0.39
CA THR A 375 1.95 0.91 0.00
C THR A 375 2.65 0.41 1.26
N SER A 376 3.92 0.77 1.45
CA SER A 376 4.74 0.21 2.52
C SER A 376 5.72 1.22 3.09
N ILE A 377 6.06 1.02 4.37
CA ILE A 377 7.15 1.71 5.07
C ILE A 377 8.03 0.70 5.81
N SER A 378 9.34 0.93 5.84
CA SER A 378 10.26 0.11 6.63
C SER A 378 11.50 0.91 7.04
N TRP A 379 12.13 0.54 8.15
CA TRP A 379 13.47 1.01 8.45
C TRP A 379 14.47 0.43 7.45
N LYS A 380 15.43 1.22 7.01
CA LYS A 380 16.42 0.80 6.01
C LYS A 380 17.56 -0.03 6.59
N GLY A 381 17.95 0.23 7.83
CA GLY A 381 19.08 -0.45 8.47
C GLY A 381 18.78 -1.91 8.80
N ARG A 382 19.75 -2.80 8.52
CA ARG A 382 19.61 -4.25 8.73
C ARG A 382 19.18 -4.66 10.13
N THR A 383 19.72 -3.98 11.15
CA THR A 383 19.44 -4.31 12.55
C THR A 383 18.13 -3.71 13.05
N GLN A 384 17.48 -2.85 12.26
CA GLN A 384 16.22 -2.22 12.61
C GLN A 384 15.07 -3.14 12.21
N ARG A 385 14.11 -3.27 13.13
CA ARG A 385 12.92 -4.11 12.94
C ARG A 385 11.67 -3.25 12.93
N TYR A 386 10.94 -3.18 14.06
CA TYR A 386 9.75 -2.33 14.20
C TYR A 386 10.07 -0.90 14.67
N HIS A 387 11.19 -0.71 15.37
CA HIS A 387 11.53 0.53 16.08
C HIS A 387 12.72 1.28 15.46
N GLY A 388 12.60 2.61 15.39
CA GLY A 388 13.63 3.53 14.94
C GLY A 388 13.59 4.90 15.64
N TYR A 389 14.40 5.83 15.17
CA TYR A 389 14.60 7.18 15.69
C TYR A 389 14.50 8.21 14.55
N LEU A 390 14.42 9.49 14.89
CA LEU A 390 14.19 10.55 13.90
C LEU A 390 15.31 10.70 12.85
N ASP A 391 16.56 10.36 13.19
CA ASP A 391 17.71 10.39 12.28
C ASP A 391 17.98 9.04 11.61
N ASP A 392 17.13 8.04 11.80
CA ASP A 392 17.23 6.78 11.08
C ASP A 392 16.68 6.92 9.66
N GLU A 393 17.29 6.19 8.72
CA GLU A 393 16.84 6.10 7.34
C GLU A 393 15.68 5.09 7.21
N MET A 394 14.70 5.40 6.36
CA MET A 394 13.55 4.55 6.09
C MET A 394 13.21 4.51 4.60
N PHE A 395 12.59 3.42 4.14
CA PHE A 395 12.00 3.31 2.81
C PHE A 395 10.52 3.60 2.84
N LEU A 396 10.04 4.28 1.80
CA LEU A 396 8.64 4.30 1.38
C LEU A 396 8.55 3.59 0.03
N GLY A 397 7.76 2.53 -0.06
CA GLY A 397 7.43 1.84 -1.31
C GLY A 397 6.08 2.27 -1.85
N PHE A 398 5.96 2.47 -3.16
CA PHE A 398 4.72 2.94 -3.78
C PHE A 398 4.50 2.44 -5.22
N GLY A 399 3.23 2.20 -5.57
CA GLY A 399 2.80 1.96 -6.95
C GLY A 399 2.69 3.27 -7.74
N ILE A 400 2.91 3.21 -9.05
CA ILE A 400 2.86 4.35 -9.98
C ILE A 400 1.89 4.02 -11.12
N GLU A 401 0.79 4.76 -11.24
CA GLU A 401 -0.20 4.68 -12.34
C GLU A 401 -0.77 3.27 -12.60
N ASP A 402 -0.79 2.40 -11.59
CA ASP A 402 -1.11 0.96 -11.71
C ASP A 402 -0.32 0.25 -12.83
N LYS A 403 0.90 0.72 -13.12
CA LYS A 403 1.74 0.27 -14.25
C LYS A 403 3.20 0.07 -13.88
N GLY A 404 3.58 0.42 -12.67
CA GLY A 404 4.94 0.33 -12.21
C GLY A 404 5.04 0.63 -10.74
N THR A 405 6.28 0.65 -10.27
CA THR A 405 6.57 0.66 -8.85
C THR A 405 7.87 1.41 -8.57
N GLY A 406 7.90 2.11 -7.44
CA GLY A 406 9.01 2.94 -7.02
C GLY A 406 9.26 2.84 -5.52
N GLY A 407 10.43 3.32 -5.14
CA GLY A 407 10.82 3.49 -3.75
C GLY A 407 11.57 4.79 -3.55
N ILE A 408 11.53 5.32 -2.33
CA ILE A 408 12.35 6.44 -1.91
C ILE A 408 12.89 6.14 -0.51
N ASP A 409 14.17 6.41 -0.31
CA ASP A 409 14.79 6.35 1.02
C ASP A 409 14.97 7.76 1.58
N VAL A 410 14.52 7.97 2.81
CA VAL A 410 14.39 9.28 3.44
C VAL A 410 14.76 9.19 4.93
N LEU A 411 14.97 10.33 5.58
CA LEU A 411 15.07 10.36 7.04
C LEU A 411 13.66 10.33 7.66
N ALA A 412 13.53 9.66 8.81
CA ALA A 412 12.26 9.65 9.55
C ALA A 412 11.80 11.06 9.94
N GLU A 413 12.74 11.97 10.28
CA GLU A 413 12.43 13.36 10.62
C GLU A 413 11.78 14.14 9.48
N ASP A 414 12.09 13.82 8.22
CA ASP A 414 11.46 14.44 7.06
C ASP A 414 10.02 13.94 6.90
N VAL A 415 9.78 12.63 7.07
CA VAL A 415 8.42 12.06 6.99
C VAL A 415 7.51 12.57 8.11
N LEU A 416 8.05 12.70 9.32
CA LEU A 416 7.34 13.15 10.52
C LEU A 416 7.36 14.68 10.68
N ALA A 417 7.93 15.41 9.72
CA ALA A 417 7.96 16.86 9.78
C ALA A 417 6.53 17.45 9.70
N GLY A 418 6.28 18.49 10.50
CA GLY A 418 5.02 19.24 10.42
C GLY A 418 3.79 18.49 10.92
N LEU A 419 3.95 17.52 11.83
CA LEU A 419 2.82 16.96 12.59
C LEU A 419 2.07 18.07 13.35
N GLY A 420 0.77 18.15 13.13
CA GLY A 420 -0.17 18.87 13.99
C GLY A 420 -0.40 18.07 15.26
N LEU A 421 0.21 18.50 16.35
CA LEU A 421 0.15 17.80 17.64
C LEU A 421 -1.25 17.93 18.26
N CYS A 422 -1.74 16.83 18.83
CA CYS A 422 -3.01 16.81 19.56
C CYS A 422 -2.91 17.45 20.95
N SER A 423 -1.69 17.59 21.50
CA SER A 423 -1.47 18.31 22.76
C SER A 423 -1.74 19.80 22.57
N GLY A 424 -2.93 20.26 22.97
CA GLY A 424 -3.36 21.65 22.86
C GLY A 424 -4.47 21.91 21.84
N VAL A 425 -5.16 20.86 21.38
CA VAL A 425 -6.41 20.96 20.61
C VAL A 425 -7.62 20.99 21.53
#